data_AF-A0A0S8F0E6-F1
#
_entry.id   AF-A0A0S8F0E6-F1
#
_cell.length_a   1.000
_cell.length_b   1.000
_cell.length_c   1.000
_cell.angle_alpha   90.00
_cell.angle_beta   90.00
_cell.angle_gamma   90.00
#
_symmetry.space_group_name_H-M   'P 1'
#
loop_
_entity.id
_entity.type
_entity.pdbx_description
1 polymer ?
#
loop_
_entity_poly.entity_id
_entity_poly.type
_entity_poly.pdbx_seq_one_letter_code
_entity_poly.pdbx_strand_id
1 'polypeptide(L)'
;MNSGSDIQTPATPDEIRSRIRSEHAQISAQLARVEALTERVGNDDAHSVVALRDELQALGKVLLAHLHYEEYQLPTLAAEGEADAVAEGMRQEHKAQRELFDRIIQDLDETAVGTKLVTGVRELARAIRDDMEHEERELLSKP
;
A
#
# COMPACT_ATOMS: atom_id res chain seq x y z
N MET A 1 -28.88 13.85 28.92
CA MET A 1 -28.23 12.81 28.11
C MET A 1 -28.25 13.29 26.67
N ASN A 2 -27.18 13.95 26.22
CA ASN A 2 -27.03 14.35 24.83
C ASN A 2 -26.48 13.16 24.05
N SER A 3 -27.35 12.46 23.34
CA SER A 3 -26.95 11.56 22.26
C SER A 3 -26.52 12.44 21.07
N GLY A 4 -25.30 12.96 21.14
CA GLY A 4 -24.62 13.51 19.98
C GLY A 4 -24.27 12.34 19.07
N SER A 5 -25.12 12.10 18.08
CA SER A 5 -24.72 11.34 16.91
C SER A 5 -23.59 12.17 16.28
N ASP A 6 -22.35 11.75 16.49
CA ASP A 6 -21.21 12.19 15.68
C ASP A 6 -21.50 11.72 14.26
N ILE A 7 -22.29 12.51 13.53
CA ILE A 7 -22.39 12.39 12.09
C ILE A 7 -21.01 12.81 11.60
N GLN A 8 -20.10 11.85 11.49
CA GLN A 8 -18.86 12.01 10.75
C GLN A 8 -19.25 12.60 9.40
N THR A 9 -18.94 13.87 9.23
CA THR A 9 -19.17 14.56 7.97
C THR A 9 -18.31 13.83 6.93
N PRO A 10 -18.86 13.50 5.73
CA PRO A 10 -18.05 12.89 4.69
C PRO A 10 -16.79 13.73 4.44
N ALA A 11 -15.64 13.07 4.32
CA ALA A 11 -14.38 13.75 4.06
C ALA A 11 -14.49 14.58 2.79
N THR A 12 -13.98 15.81 2.84
CA THR A 12 -13.91 16.68 1.66
C THR A 12 -12.87 16.15 0.67
N PRO A 13 -12.96 16.49 -0.62
CA PRO A 13 -11.96 16.12 -1.61
C PRO A 13 -10.52 16.46 -1.19
N ASP A 14 -10.31 17.63 -0.59
CA ASP A 14 -8.98 18.05 -0.15
C ASP A 14 -8.47 17.26 1.06
N GLU A 15 -9.35 16.89 1.99
CA GLU A 15 -9.00 16.00 3.11
C GLU A 15 -8.63 14.60 2.62
N ILE A 16 -9.38 14.05 1.66
CA ILE A 16 -9.09 12.75 1.02
C ILE A 16 -7.70 12.82 0.36
N ARG A 17 -7.48 13.81 -0.52
CA ARG A 17 -6.20 13.97 -1.22
C ARG A 17 -5.02 14.18 -0.26
N SER A 18 -5.20 15.01 0.76
CA SER A 18 -4.15 15.27 1.75
C SER A 18 -3.80 14.02 2.54
N ARG A 19 -4.81 13.21 2.89
CA ARG A 19 -4.59 11.96 3.61
C ARG A 19 -3.84 10.95 2.75
N ILE A 20 -4.31 10.70 1.52
CA ILE A 20 -3.68 9.73 0.60
C ILE A 20 -2.22 10.09 0.36
N ARG A 21 -1.90 11.36 0.07
CA ARG A 21 -0.51 11.82 -0.09
C ARG A 21 0.35 11.60 1.15
N SER A 22 -0.22 11.78 2.34
CA SER A 22 0.50 11.52 3.60
C SER A 22 0.77 10.02 3.77
N GLU A 23 -0.18 9.17 3.41
CA GLU A 23 -0.04 7.71 3.43
C GLU A 23 0.99 7.26 2.39
N HIS A 24 1.01 7.81 1.18
CA HIS A 24 2.03 7.56 0.14
C HIS A 24 3.45 7.85 0.66
N ALA A 25 3.62 8.98 1.34
CA ALA A 25 4.92 9.35 1.92
C ALA A 25 5.36 8.34 2.99
N GLN A 26 4.43 7.85 3.81
CA GLN A 26 4.70 6.82 4.82
C GLN A 26 5.06 5.47 4.18
N ILE A 27 4.28 5.03 3.19
CA ILE A 27 4.50 3.78 2.45
C ILE A 27 5.85 3.84 1.72
N SER A 28 6.15 4.95 1.05
CA SER A 28 7.44 5.17 0.37
C SER A 28 8.62 5.04 1.33
N ALA A 29 8.51 5.61 2.54
CA ALA A 29 9.55 5.49 3.56
C ALA A 29 9.70 4.06 4.09
N GLN A 30 8.60 3.30 4.21
CA GLN A 30 8.62 1.87 4.57
C GLN A 30 9.27 1.03 3.47
N LEU A 31 8.88 1.23 2.21
CA LEU A 31 9.46 0.54 1.06
C LEU A 31 10.98 0.72 1.00
N ALA A 32 11.48 1.94 1.18
CA ALA A 32 12.92 2.21 1.19
C ALA A 32 13.66 1.42 2.30
N ARG A 33 13.03 1.23 3.47
CA ARG A 33 13.61 0.41 4.56
C ARG A 33 13.60 -1.08 4.22
N VAL A 34 12.50 -1.59 3.68
CA VAL A 34 12.37 -2.99 3.25
C VAL A 34 13.43 -3.32 2.19
N GLU A 35 13.63 -2.45 1.20
CA GLU A 35 14.64 -2.64 0.15
C GLU A 35 16.06 -2.65 0.72
N ALA A 36 16.38 -1.71 1.61
CA ALA A 36 17.69 -1.65 2.26
C ALA A 36 17.99 -2.88 3.13
N LEU A 37 16.97 -3.45 3.79
CA LEU A 37 17.09 -4.70 4.55
C LEU A 37 17.28 -5.91 3.63
N THR A 38 16.57 -5.92 2.50
CA THR A 38 16.63 -6.98 1.49
C THR A 38 18.02 -7.11 0.87
N GLU A 39 18.73 -5.99 0.65
CA GLU A 39 20.13 -6.00 0.21
C GLU A 39 21.08 -6.65 1.23
N ARG A 40 20.76 -6.57 2.53
CA ARG A 40 21.58 -7.14 3.61
C ARG A 40 21.32 -8.63 3.83
N VAL A 41 20.08 -9.08 3.65
CA VAL A 41 19.68 -10.50 3.78
C VAL A 41 20.43 -11.41 2.80
N GLY A 42 20.86 -10.90 1.65
CA GLY A 42 21.71 -11.64 0.70
C GLY A 42 23.06 -12.12 1.25
N ASN A 43 23.44 -11.71 2.47
CA ASN A 43 24.69 -12.08 3.15
C ASN A 43 24.50 -13.08 4.32
N ASP A 44 23.37 -13.79 4.38
CA ASP A 44 23.05 -14.80 5.42
C ASP A 44 23.01 -14.28 6.88
N ASP A 45 22.72 -13.00 7.08
CA ASP A 45 22.53 -12.42 8.41
C ASP A 45 21.11 -12.69 8.94
N ALA A 46 21.00 -13.62 9.89
CA ALA A 46 19.73 -13.98 10.54
C ALA A 46 19.03 -12.79 11.23
N HIS A 47 19.78 -11.80 11.73
CA HIS A 47 19.18 -10.60 12.32
C HIS A 47 18.52 -9.72 11.25
N SER A 48 19.14 -9.58 10.07
CA SER A 48 18.55 -8.89 8.94
C SER A 48 17.27 -9.56 8.44
N VAL A 49 17.16 -10.90 8.51
CA VAL A 49 15.93 -11.63 8.14
C VAL A 49 14.79 -11.30 9.11
N VAL A 50 15.05 -11.29 10.42
CA VAL A 50 14.03 -10.90 11.42
C VAL A 50 13.57 -9.46 11.21
N ALA A 51 14.52 -8.54 11.02
CA ALA A 51 14.20 -7.13 10.77
C ALA A 51 13.39 -6.94 9.47
N LEU A 52 13.72 -7.68 8.41
CA LEU A 52 12.98 -7.66 7.15
C LEU A 52 11.54 -8.15 7.35
N ARG A 53 11.35 -9.23 8.13
CA ARG A 53 10.02 -9.74 8.46
C ARG A 53 9.18 -8.70 9.21
N ASP A 54 9.75 -8.08 10.23
CA ASP A 54 9.05 -7.07 11.04
C ASP A 54 8.65 -5.85 10.19
N GLU A 55 9.55 -5.37 9.32
CA GLU A 55 9.25 -4.23 8.44
C GLU A 55 8.21 -4.60 7.38
N LEU A 56 8.27 -5.80 6.80
CA LEU A 56 7.26 -6.27 5.85
C LEU A 56 5.88 -6.39 6.51
N GLN A 57 5.78 -6.94 7.72
CA GLN A 57 4.53 -6.98 8.46
C GLN A 57 3.99 -5.57 8.78
N ALA A 58 4.87 -4.62 9.11
CA ALA A 58 4.48 -3.24 9.34
C ALA A 58 3.99 -2.55 8.06
N LEU A 59 4.67 -2.77 6.93
CA LEU A 59 4.26 -2.29 5.62
C LEU A 59 2.89 -2.87 5.24
N GLY A 60 2.68 -4.18 5.41
CA GLY A 60 1.42 -4.84 5.08
C GLY A 60 0.22 -4.25 5.79
N LYS A 61 0.36 -3.95 7.09
CA LYS A 61 -0.71 -3.31 7.87
C LYS A 61 -1.10 -1.95 7.31
N VAL A 62 -0.11 -1.13 6.95
CA VAL A 62 -0.34 0.21 6.41
C VAL A 62 -0.93 0.12 5.00
N LEU A 63 -0.31 -0.69 4.14
CA LEU A 63 -0.75 -0.88 2.75
C LEU A 63 -2.19 -1.40 2.68
N LEU A 64 -2.55 -2.44 3.44
CA LEU A 64 -3.91 -2.99 3.39
C LEU A 64 -4.97 -1.98 3.83
N ALA A 65 -4.67 -1.17 4.85
CA ALA A 65 -5.57 -0.12 5.32
C ALA A 65 -5.69 1.01 4.29
N HIS A 66 -4.59 1.36 3.63
CA HIS A 66 -4.50 2.36 2.58
C HIS A 66 -5.29 1.95 1.33
N LEU A 67 -5.01 0.77 0.76
CA LEU A 67 -5.73 0.24 -0.42
C LEU A 67 -7.24 0.16 -0.16
N HIS A 68 -7.64 -0.21 1.06
CA HIS A 68 -9.05 -0.21 1.44
C HIS A 68 -9.62 1.21 1.51
N TYR A 69 -8.89 2.17 2.07
CA TYR A 69 -9.36 3.56 2.12
C TYR A 69 -9.56 4.12 0.70
N GLU A 70 -8.62 3.84 -0.21
CA GLU A 70 -8.63 4.30 -1.59
C GLU A 70 -9.79 3.73 -2.41
N GLU A 71 -10.01 2.41 -2.33
CA GLU A 71 -11.12 1.72 -3.00
C GLU A 71 -12.50 2.35 -2.67
N TYR A 72 -12.62 3.01 -1.51
CA TYR A 72 -13.84 3.70 -1.10
C TYR A 72 -13.84 5.19 -1.40
N GLN A 73 -12.68 5.87 -1.35
CA GLN A 73 -12.62 7.33 -1.40
C GLN A 73 -12.21 7.87 -2.77
N LEU A 74 -11.22 7.28 -3.44
CA LEU A 74 -10.76 7.77 -4.73
C LEU A 74 -11.84 7.78 -5.83
N PRO A 75 -12.75 6.79 -5.90
CA PRO A 75 -13.88 6.84 -6.84
C PRO A 75 -14.77 8.07 -6.67
N THR A 76 -14.84 8.64 -5.46
CA THR A 76 -15.65 9.85 -5.19
C THR A 76 -15.04 11.12 -5.80
N LEU A 77 -13.76 11.07 -6.20
CA LEU A 77 -13.05 12.15 -6.88
C LEU A 77 -13.12 12.04 -8.42
N ALA A 78 -13.69 10.95 -8.94
CA ALA A 78 -13.80 10.71 -10.37
C ALA A 78 -14.79 11.67 -11.05
N ALA A 79 -14.71 11.77 -12.38
CA ALA A 79 -15.70 12.53 -13.13
C ALA A 79 -17.11 11.94 -12.98
N GLU A 80 -18.13 12.76 -13.20
CA GLU A 80 -19.52 12.34 -13.07
C GLU A 80 -19.81 11.13 -13.98
N GLY A 81 -20.29 10.04 -13.38
CA GLY A 81 -20.60 8.78 -14.06
C GLY A 81 -19.42 7.80 -14.20
N GLU A 82 -18.22 8.14 -13.74
CA GLU A 82 -17.03 7.26 -13.85
C GLU A 82 -16.70 6.51 -12.55
N ALA A 83 -17.30 6.90 -11.42
CA ALA A 83 -16.96 6.37 -10.10
C ALA A 83 -16.96 4.82 -10.03
N ASP A 84 -17.98 4.16 -10.58
CA ASP A 84 -18.07 2.69 -10.54
C ASP A 84 -16.96 2.01 -11.35
N ALA A 85 -16.58 2.59 -12.49
CA ALA A 85 -15.52 2.06 -13.34
C ALA A 85 -14.15 2.23 -12.68
N VAL A 86 -13.90 3.39 -12.08
CA VAL A 86 -12.68 3.64 -11.28
C VAL A 86 -12.60 2.67 -10.11
N ALA A 87 -13.69 2.52 -9.35
CA ALA A 87 -13.72 1.62 -8.20
C ALA A 87 -13.46 0.16 -8.57
N GLU A 88 -13.98 -0.32 -9.70
CA GLU A 88 -13.72 -1.69 -10.16
C GLU A 88 -12.27 -1.87 -10.65
N GLY A 89 -11.73 -0.91 -11.40
CA GLY A 89 -10.32 -0.94 -11.84
C GLY A 89 -9.37 -1.04 -10.64
N MET A 90 -9.54 -0.16 -9.65
CA MET A 90 -8.74 -0.16 -8.44
C MET A 90 -8.83 -1.47 -7.67
N ARG A 91 -10.04 -2.02 -7.47
CA ARG A 91 -10.19 -3.31 -6.77
C ARG A 91 -9.44 -4.44 -7.46
N GLN A 92 -9.40 -4.46 -8.80
CA GLN A 92 -8.66 -5.47 -9.56
C GLN A 92 -7.15 -5.29 -9.37
N GLU A 93 -6.64 -4.07 -9.47
CA GLU A 93 -5.22 -3.74 -9.29
C GLU A 93 -4.76 -4.01 -7.85
N HIS A 94 -5.51 -3.53 -6.86
CA HIS A 94 -5.23 -3.72 -5.43
C HIS A 94 -5.32 -5.19 -5.03
N LYS A 95 -6.20 -5.99 -5.66
CA LYS A 95 -6.23 -7.44 -5.46
C LYS A 95 -4.91 -8.10 -5.87
N ALA A 96 -4.33 -7.72 -7.01
CA ALA A 96 -3.04 -8.26 -7.43
C ALA A 96 -1.91 -7.90 -6.46
N GLN A 97 -1.92 -6.67 -5.92
CA GLN A 97 -0.97 -6.24 -4.89
C GLN A 97 -1.12 -7.06 -3.60
N ARG A 98 -2.34 -7.27 -3.12
CA ARG A 98 -2.64 -8.11 -1.94
C ARG A 98 -2.14 -9.55 -2.15
N GLU A 99 -2.42 -10.15 -3.30
CA GLU A 99 -1.97 -11.51 -3.63
C GLU A 99 -0.43 -11.63 -3.74
N LEU A 100 0.26 -10.58 -4.19
CA LEU A 100 1.72 -10.55 -4.20
C LEU A 100 2.28 -10.41 -2.77
N PHE A 101 1.69 -9.53 -1.96
CA PHE A 101 2.07 -9.35 -0.57
C PHE A 101 1.91 -10.64 0.25
N ASP A 102 0.76 -11.31 0.14
CA ASP A 102 0.49 -12.57 0.84
C ASP A 102 1.51 -13.67 0.49
N ARG A 103 1.90 -13.77 -0.79
CA ARG A 103 2.95 -14.70 -1.23
C ARG A 103 4.31 -14.38 -0.61
N ILE A 104 4.67 -13.10 -0.51
CA ILE A 104 5.93 -12.67 0.11
C ILE A 104 5.94 -13.00 1.61
N ILE A 105 4.81 -12.81 2.30
CA ILE A 105 4.69 -13.20 3.72
C ILE A 105 4.81 -14.72 3.88
N GLN A 106 4.19 -15.51 3.00
CA GLN A 106 4.33 -16.96 3.02
C GLN A 106 5.79 -17.39 2.79
N ASP A 107 6.47 -16.80 1.80
CA ASP A 107 7.87 -17.08 1.49
C ASP A 107 8.83 -16.71 2.65
N LEU A 108 8.48 -15.70 3.46
CA LEU A 108 9.23 -15.33 4.67
C LEU A 108 9.14 -16.37 5.78
N ASP A 109 8.02 -17.09 5.88
CA ASP A 109 7.80 -18.10 6.91
C ASP A 109 8.52 -19.42 6.57
N GLU A 110 8.83 -19.63 5.28
CA GLU A 110 9.67 -20.73 4.81
C GLU A 110 11.16 -20.36 4.96
N THR A 111 11.89 -21.07 5.83
CA THR A 111 13.24 -20.71 6.32
C THR A 111 14.38 -20.71 5.29
N ALA A 112 14.11 -20.84 3.99
CA ALA A 112 15.11 -21.16 2.97
C ALA A 112 15.08 -20.30 1.69
N VAL A 113 14.46 -19.10 1.70
CA VAL A 113 14.08 -18.42 0.44
C VAL A 113 14.75 -17.05 0.20
N GLY A 114 16.01 -16.87 0.58
CA GLY A 114 16.72 -15.59 0.46
C GLY A 114 16.59 -14.90 -0.92
N THR A 115 16.82 -15.60 -2.03
CA THR A 115 16.77 -15.01 -3.37
C THR A 115 15.37 -14.80 -3.94
N LYS A 116 14.40 -15.70 -3.68
CA LYS A 116 13.03 -15.46 -4.18
C LYS A 116 12.34 -14.35 -3.38
N LEU A 117 12.62 -14.28 -2.08
CA LEU A 117 12.16 -13.20 -1.21
C LEU A 117 12.64 -11.83 -1.73
N VAL A 118 13.93 -11.71 -2.08
CA VAL A 118 14.50 -10.48 -2.63
C VAL A 118 13.78 -10.06 -3.92
N THR A 119 13.54 -11.00 -4.83
CA THR A 119 12.82 -10.72 -6.08
C THR A 119 11.38 -10.29 -5.80
N GLY A 120 10.65 -11.04 -4.97
CA GLY A 120 9.26 -10.73 -4.64
C GLY A 120 9.11 -9.36 -3.99
N VAL A 121 9.97 -9.02 -3.03
CA VAL A 121 9.99 -7.70 -2.38
C VAL A 121 10.21 -6.58 -3.39
N ARG A 122 11.12 -6.74 -4.35
CA ARG A 122 11.38 -5.73 -5.39
C ARG A 122 10.20 -5.57 -6.34
N GLU A 123 9.56 -6.67 -6.72
CA GLU A 123 8.36 -6.65 -7.56
C GLU A 123 7.20 -5.95 -6.85
N LEU A 124 6.99 -6.23 -5.55
CA LEU A 124 5.99 -5.56 -4.73
C LEU A 124 6.27 -4.07 -4.59
N ALA A 125 7.51 -3.70 -4.27
CA ALA A 125 7.89 -2.29 -4.12
C ALA A 125 7.68 -1.50 -5.41
N ARG A 126 7.94 -2.13 -6.57
CA ARG A 126 7.64 -1.53 -7.86
C ARG A 126 6.14 -1.38 -8.10
N ALA A 127 5.37 -2.44 -7.88
CA ALA A 127 3.91 -2.41 -8.08
C ALA A 127 3.25 -1.30 -7.27
N ILE A 128 3.62 -1.15 -5.98
CA ILE A 128 3.08 -0.10 -5.11
C ILE A 128 3.49 1.30 -5.59
N ARG A 129 4.73 1.49 -6.07
CA ARG A 129 5.17 2.79 -6.60
C ARG A 129 4.46 3.16 -7.89
N ASP A 130 4.36 2.22 -8.82
CA ASP A 130 3.72 2.45 -10.12
C ASP A 130 2.23 2.83 -9.91
N ASP A 131 1.58 2.23 -8.92
CA ASP A 131 0.22 2.52 -8.47
C ASP A 131 0.07 3.92 -7.86
N MET A 132 0.85 4.24 -6.81
CA MET A 132 0.85 5.57 -6.19
C MET A 132 1.13 6.69 -7.20
N GLU A 133 2.08 6.48 -8.13
CA GLU A 133 2.37 7.44 -9.20
C GLU A 133 1.19 7.63 -10.15
N HIS A 134 0.46 6.56 -10.47
CA HIS A 134 -0.73 6.63 -11.29
C HIS A 134 -1.84 7.43 -10.59
N GLU A 135 -2.13 7.12 -9.33
CA GLU A 135 -3.16 7.80 -8.54
C GLU A 135 -2.83 9.29 -8.35
N GLU A 136 -1.56 9.60 -8.04
CA GLU A 136 -1.10 10.98 -7.91
C GLU A 136 -1.32 11.78 -9.20
N ARG A 137 -1.05 11.15 -10.34
CA ARG A 137 -1.20 11.79 -11.65
C ARG A 137 -2.65 11.92 -12.09
N GLU A 138 -3.46 10.88 -11.94
CA GLU A 138 -4.78 10.80 -12.56
C GLU A 138 -5.93 11.27 -11.67
N LEU A 139 -5.81 11.04 -10.34
CA LEU A 139 -6.90 11.19 -9.38
C LEU A 139 -6.64 12.31 -8.37
N LEU A 140 -5.38 12.51 -7.95
CA LEU A 140 -5.05 13.49 -6.91
C LEU A 140 -4.60 14.85 -7.46
N SER A 141 -4.14 14.93 -8.70
CA SER A 141 -3.60 16.16 -9.31
C SER A 141 -4.66 17.20 -9.70
N LYS A 142 -5.92 16.77 -9.85
CA LYS A 142 -7.03 17.61 -10.30
C LYS A 142 -7.68 18.31 -9.10
N PRO A 143 -7.98 19.62 -9.20
CA PRO A 143 -8.64 20.38 -8.14
C PRO A 143 -10.08 19.90 -7.88
#